data_AF-A0A803XXB5-F1
#
_entry.id   AF-A0A803XXB5-F1
#
_cell.length_a   1.000
_cell.length_b   1.000
_cell.length_c   1.000
_cell.angle_alpha   90.00
_cell.angle_beta   90.00
_cell.angle_gamma   90.00
#
_symmetry.space_group_name_H-M   'P 1'
#
loop_
_entity.id
_entity.type
_entity.pdbx_description
1 polymer ?
#
loop_
_entity_poly.entity_id
_entity_poly.type
_entity_poly.pdbx_seq_one_letter_code
_entity_poly.pdbx_strand_id
1 'polypeptide(L)'
;MRGNSFKLEEGRFRLDIRKKLFTVRVFRYSSCTDKLLMIFGSLLAIAHGSSLPIAMIIFGDMTDSFVTSGNLSALNSSLEMLDKLEEDMTRYAYYYSAIAAAVLVAAYVQTSFWTLAAGRQVKKIRKNFFHAIMRQEIGWFDVNDAGELNTRLIE
;
A
#
# COMPACT_ATOMS: atom_id res chain seq x y z
N MET A 1 -13.94 45.63 3.00
CA MET A 1 -13.00 44.58 2.52
C MET A 1 -13.05 43.25 3.28
N ARG A 2 -13.71 43.13 4.45
CA ARG A 2 -13.82 41.86 5.21
C ARG A 2 -14.82 40.83 4.64
N GLY A 3 -15.77 41.23 3.79
CA GLY A 3 -16.82 40.34 3.26
C GLY A 3 -16.36 39.30 2.23
N ASN A 4 -15.32 39.61 1.43
CA ASN A 4 -14.78 38.65 0.45
C ASN A 4 -13.94 37.57 1.14
N SER A 5 -13.23 37.89 2.22
CA SER A 5 -12.45 36.90 2.96
C SER A 5 -13.34 35.85 3.64
N PHE A 6 -14.51 36.26 4.16
CA PHE A 6 -15.47 35.36 4.80
C PHE A 6 -16.13 34.39 3.81
N LYS A 7 -16.54 34.87 2.61
CA LYS A 7 -17.06 34.00 1.54
C LYS A 7 -16.01 33.03 0.98
N LEU A 8 -14.73 33.44 0.96
CA LEU A 8 -13.63 32.57 0.54
C LEU A 8 -13.30 31.49 1.58
N GLU A 9 -13.41 31.79 2.88
CA GLU A 9 -13.29 30.82 3.97
C GLU A 9 -14.45 29.81 3.95
N GLU A 10 -15.69 30.26 3.76
CA GLU A 10 -16.88 29.41 3.68
C GLU A 10 -16.84 28.48 2.44
N GLY A 11 -16.36 29.00 1.30
CA GLY A 11 -16.11 28.24 0.08
C GLY A 11 -14.99 27.20 0.25
N ARG A 12 -13.87 27.57 0.90
CA ARG A 12 -12.77 26.64 1.25
C ARG A 12 -13.24 25.55 2.20
N PHE A 13 -14.01 25.90 3.22
CA PHE A 13 -14.57 24.98 4.20
C PHE A 13 -15.54 23.98 3.55
N ARG A 14 -16.40 24.45 2.62
CA ARG A 14 -17.27 23.56 1.84
C ARG A 14 -16.52 22.67 0.87
N LEU A 15 -15.43 23.15 0.28
CA LEU A 15 -14.52 22.34 -0.55
C LEU A 15 -13.80 21.27 0.27
N ASP A 16 -13.31 21.60 1.46
CA ASP A 16 -12.63 20.67 2.36
C ASP A 16 -13.58 19.63 2.95
N ILE A 17 -14.82 20.00 3.28
CA ILE A 17 -15.87 19.05 3.68
C ILE A 17 -16.21 18.12 2.51
N ARG A 18 -16.34 18.65 1.28
CA ARG A 18 -16.62 17.82 0.09
C ARG A 18 -15.49 16.84 -0.20
N LYS A 19 -14.22 17.25 -0.01
CA LYS A 19 -13.03 16.39 -0.14
C LYS A 19 -12.94 15.34 0.97
N LYS A 20 -13.15 15.72 2.24
CA LYS A 20 -13.15 14.77 3.38
C LYS A 20 -14.26 13.73 3.29
N LEU A 21 -15.43 14.10 2.76
CA LEU A 21 -16.55 13.17 2.56
C LEU A 21 -16.30 12.19 1.40
N PHE A 22 -15.39 12.49 0.47
CA PHE A 22 -15.13 11.64 -0.70
C PHE A 22 -14.44 10.33 -0.31
N THR A 23 -13.37 10.36 0.48
CA THR A 23 -12.55 9.17 0.78
C THR A 23 -13.33 8.07 1.50
N VAL A 24 -14.11 8.40 2.53
CA VAL A 24 -14.89 7.40 3.29
C VAL A 24 -16.12 6.95 2.51
N ARG A 25 -16.75 7.83 1.70
CA ARG A 25 -17.92 7.48 0.89
C ARG A 25 -17.57 6.58 -0.30
N VAL A 26 -16.35 6.62 -0.83
CA VAL A 26 -15.90 5.69 -1.89
C VAL A 26 -16.00 4.24 -1.41
N PHE A 27 -15.64 3.97 -0.15
CA PHE A 27 -15.76 2.63 0.44
C PHE A 27 -17.18 2.23 0.86
N ARG A 28 -18.21 3.07 0.63
CA ARG A 28 -19.60 2.79 1.03
C ARG A 28 -20.17 1.54 0.36
N TYR A 29 -19.65 1.15 -0.80
CA TYR A 29 -20.07 -0.03 -1.54
C TYR A 29 -19.34 -1.33 -1.14
N SER A 30 -18.36 -1.24 -0.25
CA SER A 30 -17.54 -2.35 0.25
C SER A 30 -18.37 -3.30 1.13
N SER A 31 -18.40 -4.59 0.80
CA SER A 31 -19.06 -5.63 1.61
C SER A 31 -18.23 -5.97 2.86
N CYS A 32 -18.80 -6.69 3.85
CA CYS A 32 -18.04 -7.08 5.05
C CYS A 32 -16.78 -7.89 4.69
N THR A 33 -16.86 -8.78 3.70
CA THR A 33 -15.72 -9.56 3.20
C THR A 33 -14.64 -8.66 2.58
N ASP A 34 -15.03 -7.60 1.87
CA ASP A 34 -14.07 -6.68 1.25
C ASP A 34 -13.36 -5.83 2.30
N LYS A 35 -14.06 -5.44 3.39
CA LYS A 35 -13.44 -4.77 4.54
C LYS A 35 -12.43 -5.65 5.24
N LEU A 36 -12.73 -6.94 5.43
CA LEU A 36 -11.77 -7.90 5.98
C LEU A 36 -10.54 -8.05 5.09
N LEU A 37 -10.72 -8.20 3.77
CA LEU A 37 -9.61 -8.28 2.82
C LEU A 37 -8.72 -7.04 2.85
N MET A 38 -9.30 -5.85 2.95
CA MET A 38 -8.54 -4.60 3.06
C MET A 38 -7.76 -4.51 4.37
N ILE A 39 -8.34 -4.96 5.50
CA ILE A 39 -7.65 -4.98 6.80
C ILE A 39 -6.45 -5.94 6.76
N PHE A 40 -6.65 -7.18 6.32
CA PHE A 40 -5.57 -8.16 6.18
C PHE A 40 -4.49 -7.69 5.20
N GLY A 41 -4.88 -7.14 4.06
CA GLY A 41 -3.94 -6.55 3.10
C GLY A 41 -3.12 -5.41 3.71
N SER A 42 -3.74 -4.58 4.55
CA SER A 42 -3.05 -3.45 5.21
C SER A 42 -2.06 -3.92 6.28
N LEU A 43 -2.39 -4.96 7.04
CA LEU A 43 -1.47 -5.56 8.02
C LEU A 43 -0.23 -6.15 7.33
N LEU A 44 -0.43 -6.86 6.21
CA LEU A 44 0.66 -7.38 5.40
C LEU A 44 1.48 -6.27 4.74
N ALA A 45 0.85 -5.14 4.38
CA ALA A 45 1.55 -3.95 3.87
C ALA A 45 2.52 -3.34 4.87
N ILE A 46 2.12 -3.27 6.14
CA ILE A 46 2.98 -2.78 7.22
C ILE A 46 4.18 -3.73 7.39
N ALA A 47 3.92 -5.04 7.44
CA ALA A 47 4.97 -6.04 7.55
C ALA A 47 5.95 -5.98 6.36
N HIS A 48 5.43 -5.95 5.13
CA HIS A 48 6.22 -5.81 3.91
C HIS A 48 7.04 -4.51 3.89
N GLY A 49 6.45 -3.38 4.29
CA GLY A 49 7.14 -2.09 4.37
C GLY A 49 8.28 -2.06 5.40
N SER A 50 8.14 -2.79 6.51
CA SER A 50 9.17 -2.90 7.55
C SER A 50 10.36 -3.79 7.17
N SER A 51 10.26 -4.56 6.08
CA SER A 51 11.31 -5.49 5.67
C SER A 51 12.65 -4.82 5.32
N LEU A 52 12.62 -3.62 4.73
CA LEU A 52 13.82 -2.85 4.39
C LEU A 52 14.62 -2.41 5.64
N PRO A 53 14.00 -1.77 6.65
CA PRO A 53 14.66 -1.50 7.93
C PRO A 53 15.23 -2.76 8.59
N ILE A 54 14.48 -3.86 8.62
CA ILE A 54 14.92 -5.12 9.22
C ILE A 54 16.17 -5.65 8.50
N ALA A 55 16.17 -5.64 7.16
CA ALA A 55 17.31 -6.05 6.36
C ALA A 55 18.55 -5.16 6.60
N MET A 56 18.36 -3.87 6.91
CA MET A 56 19.44 -2.96 7.27
C MET A 56 20.05 -3.25 8.64
N ILE A 57 19.25 -3.66 9.62
CA ILE A 57 19.78 -4.04 10.95
C ILE A 57 20.68 -5.26 10.82
N ILE A 58 20.23 -6.30 10.10
CA ILE A 58 21.02 -7.51 9.86
C ILE A 58 22.30 -7.19 9.08
N PHE A 59 22.23 -6.26 8.12
CA PHE A 59 23.40 -5.80 7.39
C PHE A 59 24.42 -5.12 8.32
N GLY A 60 23.94 -4.35 9.30
CA GLY A 60 24.77 -3.75 10.35
C GLY A 60 25.49 -4.82 11.18
N ASP A 61 24.76 -5.77 11.74
CA ASP A 61 25.32 -6.85 12.57
C ASP A 61 26.35 -7.70 11.80
N MET A 62 26.07 -7.99 10.52
CA MET A 62 27.00 -8.66 9.61
C MET A 62 28.29 -7.84 9.42
N THR A 63 28.16 -6.52 9.22
CA THR A 63 29.32 -5.62 9.05
C THR A 63 30.17 -5.57 10.32
N ASP A 64 29.56 -5.50 11.49
CA ASP A 64 30.26 -5.49 12.78
C ASP A 64 31.04 -6.79 13.02
N SER A 65 30.46 -7.93 12.60
CA SER A 65 31.11 -9.25 12.67
C SER A 65 32.37 -9.31 11.79
N PHE A 66 32.32 -8.70 10.60
CA PHE A 66 33.48 -8.56 9.71
C PHE A 66 34.55 -7.64 10.25
N VAL A 67 34.18 -6.47 10.78
CA VAL A 67 35.13 -5.48 11.31
C VAL A 67 35.86 -6.05 12.54
N THR A 68 35.13 -6.74 13.42
CA THR A 68 35.71 -7.38 14.60
C THR A 68 36.72 -8.46 14.22
N SER A 69 36.34 -9.31 13.26
CA SER A 69 37.23 -10.38 12.75
C SER A 69 38.45 -9.80 12.00
N GLY A 70 38.27 -8.75 11.20
CA GLY A 70 39.36 -8.10 10.48
C GLY A 70 40.41 -7.45 11.40
N ASN A 71 39.97 -6.80 12.48
CA ASN A 71 40.88 -6.19 13.46
C ASN A 71 41.65 -7.23 14.28
N LEU A 72 41.01 -8.35 14.62
CA LEU A 72 41.62 -9.45 15.37
C LEU A 72 42.57 -10.31 14.52
N SER A 73 42.31 -10.44 13.21
CA SER A 73 43.18 -11.15 12.27
C SER A 73 44.60 -10.59 12.22
N ALA A 74 44.81 -9.33 12.62
CA ALA A 74 46.13 -8.71 12.72
C ALA A 74 46.97 -9.23 13.91
N LEU A 75 46.37 -9.99 14.85
CA LEU A 75 46.98 -10.38 16.14
C LEU A 75 47.36 -11.87 16.27
N ASN A 76 47.48 -12.63 15.17
CA ASN A 76 47.98 -14.02 15.10
C ASN A 76 47.05 -15.15 15.60
N SER A 77 45.79 -15.22 15.14
CA SER A 77 44.93 -16.42 15.29
C SER A 77 43.92 -16.52 14.14
N SER A 78 44.37 -16.91 12.94
CA SER A 78 43.54 -16.83 11.72
C SER A 78 42.57 -18.01 11.54
N LEU A 79 42.94 -19.25 11.91
CA LEU A 79 42.15 -20.44 11.54
C LEU A 79 40.82 -20.55 12.31
N GLU A 80 40.84 -20.53 13.65
CA GLU A 80 39.62 -20.62 14.48
C GLU A 80 38.67 -19.43 14.29
N MET A 81 39.20 -18.29 13.84
CA MET A 81 38.42 -17.09 13.57
C MET A 81 37.68 -17.18 12.23
N LEU A 82 38.30 -17.76 11.21
CA LEU A 82 37.65 -18.00 9.92
C LEU A 82 36.47 -18.95 10.07
N ASP A 83 36.62 -20.01 10.88
CA ASP A 83 35.53 -20.96 11.16
C ASP A 83 34.34 -20.26 11.87
N LYS A 84 34.60 -19.38 12.84
CA LYS A 84 33.55 -18.59 13.51
C LYS A 84 32.86 -17.59 12.57
N LEU A 85 33.63 -16.91 11.74
CA LEU A 85 33.09 -15.99 10.74
C LEU A 85 32.20 -16.75 9.75
N GLU A 86 32.63 -17.93 9.28
CA GLU A 86 31.84 -18.77 8.39
C GLU A 86 30.51 -19.20 9.03
N GLU A 87 30.53 -19.58 10.31
CA GLU A 87 29.31 -19.89 11.07
C GLU A 87 28.36 -18.69 11.19
N ASP A 88 28.88 -17.50 11.51
CA ASP A 88 28.07 -16.28 11.62
C ASP A 88 27.50 -15.87 10.25
N MET A 89 28.30 -15.94 9.18
CA MET A 89 27.87 -15.62 7.82
C MET A 89 26.78 -16.55 7.31
N THR A 90 26.91 -17.86 7.55
CA THR A 90 25.88 -18.82 7.17
C THR A 90 24.57 -18.56 7.93
N ARG A 91 24.64 -18.18 9.21
CA ARG A 91 23.48 -17.75 9.99
C ARG A 91 22.81 -16.50 9.42
N TYR A 92 23.57 -15.46 9.05
CA TYR A 92 23.01 -14.27 8.40
C TYR A 92 22.37 -14.60 7.04
N ALA A 93 22.96 -15.51 6.26
CA ALA A 93 22.39 -15.97 5.00
C ALA A 93 21.02 -16.64 5.17
N TYR A 94 20.83 -17.44 6.22
CA TYR A 94 19.53 -18.01 6.56
C TYR A 94 18.50 -16.93 6.92
N TYR A 95 18.89 -15.89 7.68
CA TYR A 95 17.98 -14.78 8.00
C TYR A 95 17.53 -14.01 6.75
N TYR A 96 18.45 -13.70 5.83
CA TYR A 96 18.10 -13.04 4.56
C TYR A 96 17.18 -13.89 3.69
N SER A 97 17.44 -15.20 3.61
CA SER A 97 16.61 -16.13 2.84
C SER A 97 15.19 -16.23 3.41
N ALA A 98 15.05 -16.29 4.74
CA ALA A 98 13.76 -16.33 5.41
C ALA A 98 12.95 -15.03 5.21
N ILE A 99 13.61 -13.87 5.31
CA ILE A 99 12.96 -12.57 5.06
C ILE A 99 12.52 -12.46 3.61
N ALA A 100 13.38 -12.83 2.65
CA ALA A 100 13.04 -12.78 1.23
C ALA A 100 11.79 -13.64 0.91
N ALA A 101 11.73 -14.85 1.45
CA ALA A 101 10.55 -15.71 1.31
C ALA A 101 9.30 -15.10 1.96
N ALA A 102 9.41 -14.55 3.16
CA ALA A 102 8.30 -13.91 3.86
C ALA A 102 7.77 -12.67 3.11
N VAL A 103 8.69 -11.82 2.62
CA VAL A 103 8.40 -10.62 1.83
C VAL A 103 7.69 -10.99 0.53
N LEU A 104 8.15 -12.03 -0.17
CA LEU A 104 7.52 -12.52 -1.39
C LEU A 104 6.05 -12.89 -1.16
N VAL A 105 5.77 -13.69 -0.12
CA VAL A 105 4.41 -14.11 0.22
C VAL A 105 3.56 -12.91 0.67
N ALA A 106 4.10 -12.06 1.55
CA ALA A 106 3.38 -10.89 2.06
C ALA A 106 3.02 -9.92 0.94
N ALA A 107 3.96 -9.59 0.05
CA ALA A 107 3.74 -8.71 -1.09
C ALA A 107 2.67 -9.24 -2.04
N TYR A 108 2.73 -10.53 -2.35
CA TYR A 108 1.77 -11.19 -3.24
C TYR A 108 0.36 -11.16 -2.65
N VAL A 109 0.21 -11.57 -1.38
CA VAL A 109 -1.10 -11.62 -0.71
C VAL A 109 -1.67 -10.22 -0.52
N GLN A 110 -0.85 -9.25 -0.09
CA GLN A 110 -1.25 -7.85 0.05
C GLN A 110 -1.81 -7.30 -1.27
N THR A 111 -1.04 -7.43 -2.36
CA THR A 111 -1.42 -6.87 -3.66
C THR A 111 -2.69 -7.56 -4.17
N SER A 112 -2.74 -8.89 -4.08
CA SER A 112 -3.89 -9.68 -4.52
C SER A 112 -5.17 -9.28 -3.77
N PHE A 113 -5.10 -9.10 -2.45
CA PHE A 113 -6.26 -8.72 -1.65
C PHE A 113 -6.76 -7.31 -1.97
N TRP A 114 -5.85 -6.35 -2.17
CA TRP A 114 -6.21 -5.00 -2.58
C TRP A 114 -6.84 -4.97 -3.98
N THR A 115 -6.27 -5.69 -4.95
CA THR A 115 -6.82 -5.75 -6.31
C THR A 115 -8.18 -6.43 -6.35
N LEU A 116 -8.37 -7.52 -5.59
CA LEU A 116 -9.66 -8.21 -5.50
C LEU A 116 -10.74 -7.33 -4.85
N ALA A 117 -10.42 -6.68 -3.73
CA ALA A 117 -11.35 -5.77 -3.04
C ALA A 117 -11.72 -4.57 -3.92
N ALA A 118 -10.74 -3.97 -4.61
CA ALA A 118 -10.97 -2.87 -5.54
C ALA A 118 -11.85 -3.31 -6.72
N GLY A 119 -11.54 -4.45 -7.36
CA GLY A 119 -12.31 -4.96 -8.49
C GLY A 119 -13.78 -5.22 -8.15
N ARG A 120 -14.06 -5.78 -6.97
CA ARG A 120 -15.43 -5.98 -6.48
C ARG A 120 -16.17 -4.66 -6.27
N GLN A 121 -15.51 -3.65 -5.70
CA GLN A 121 -16.09 -2.32 -5.49
C GLN A 121 -16.37 -1.61 -6.81
N VAL A 122 -15.42 -1.60 -7.74
CA VAL A 122 -15.57 -0.98 -9.07
C VAL A 122 -16.73 -1.61 -9.83
N LYS A 123 -16.85 -2.95 -9.83
CA LYS A 123 -17.98 -3.66 -10.46
C LYS A 123 -19.33 -3.21 -9.91
N LYS A 124 -19.44 -3.02 -8.59
CA LYS A 124 -20.67 -2.57 -7.93
C LYS A 124 -21.00 -1.11 -8.25
N ILE A 125 -19.97 -0.25 -8.29
CA ILE A 125 -20.10 1.16 -8.67
C ILE A 125 -20.58 1.27 -10.11
N ARG A 126 -19.95 0.58 -11.06
CA ARG A 126 -20.35 0.58 -12.48
C ARG A 126 -21.79 0.12 -12.68
N LYS A 127 -22.21 -0.95 -11.98
CA LYS A 127 -23.59 -1.43 -12.03
C LYS A 127 -24.59 -0.37 -11.53
N ASN A 128 -24.30 0.26 -10.40
CA ASN A 128 -25.19 1.27 -9.81
C ASN A 128 -25.20 2.57 -10.63
N PHE A 129 -24.06 2.96 -11.18
CA PHE A 129 -23.92 4.13 -12.05
C PHE A 129 -24.71 3.95 -13.35
N PHE A 130 -24.55 2.82 -14.04
CA PHE A 130 -25.32 2.50 -15.23
C PHE A 130 -26.84 2.47 -14.94
N HIS A 131 -27.23 1.82 -13.84
CA HIS A 131 -28.64 1.80 -13.42
C HIS A 131 -29.20 3.21 -13.14
N ALA A 132 -28.39 4.12 -12.58
CA ALA A 132 -28.78 5.49 -12.30
C ALA A 132 -28.91 6.35 -13.57
N ILE A 133 -28.05 6.13 -14.58
CA ILE A 133 -28.13 6.81 -15.89
C ILE A 133 -29.41 6.39 -16.62
N MET A 134 -29.70 5.09 -16.67
CA MET A 134 -30.90 4.56 -17.36
C MET A 134 -32.23 5.04 -16.77
N ARG A 135 -32.22 5.61 -15.56
CA ARG A 135 -33.41 6.19 -14.88
C ARG A 135 -33.51 7.71 -15.02
N GLN A 136 -32.59 8.36 -15.72
CA GLN A 136 -32.69 9.80 -15.98
C GLN A 136 -33.80 10.10 -16.99
N GLU A 137 -34.36 11.30 -16.89
CA GLU A 137 -35.38 11.79 -17.82
C GLU A 137 -34.79 12.16 -19.19
N ILE A 138 -35.63 12.19 -20.23
CA ILE A 138 -35.16 12.46 -21.60
C ILE A 138 -34.48 13.84 -21.73
N GLY A 139 -34.98 14.86 -21.01
CA GLY A 139 -34.41 16.19 -20.99
C GLY A 139 -32.99 16.25 -20.40
N TRP A 140 -32.59 15.27 -19.58
CA TRP A 140 -31.21 15.17 -19.10
C TRP A 140 -30.27 14.68 -20.21
N PHE A 141 -30.74 13.79 -21.09
CA PHE A 141 -29.95 13.29 -22.21
C PHE A 141 -29.73 14.35 -23.31
N ASP A 142 -30.66 15.31 -23.47
CA ASP A 142 -30.51 16.39 -24.45
C ASP A 142 -29.36 17.38 -24.10
N VAL A 143 -28.97 17.47 -22.83
CA VAL A 143 -27.89 18.36 -22.35
C VAL A 143 -26.56 17.64 -22.10
N ASN A 144 -26.55 16.31 -22.02
CA ASN A 144 -25.35 15.53 -21.73
C ASN A 144 -24.96 14.69 -22.94
N ASP A 145 -23.77 14.92 -23.49
CA ASP A 145 -23.30 14.20 -24.67
C ASP A 145 -23.06 12.71 -24.36
N ALA A 146 -23.64 11.82 -25.17
CA ALA A 146 -23.52 10.38 -25.02
C ALA A 146 -22.06 9.91 -25.15
N GLY A 147 -21.24 10.61 -25.93
CA GLY A 147 -19.81 10.34 -26.06
C GLY A 147 -19.05 10.58 -24.76
N GLU A 148 -19.35 11.69 -24.06
CA GLU A 148 -18.75 12.01 -22.76
C GLU A 148 -19.18 11.02 -21.67
N LEU A 149 -20.44 10.59 -21.70
CA LEU A 149 -20.99 9.61 -20.76
C LEU A 149 -20.35 8.23 -20.87
N ASN A 150 -20.08 7.78 -22.11
CA ASN A 150 -19.44 6.49 -22.34
C ASN A 150 -18.00 6.50 -21.78
N THR A 151 -17.25 7.58 -22.01
CA THR A 151 -15.89 7.73 -21.46
C THR A 151 -15.90 7.72 -19.94
N ARG A 152 -16.82 8.45 -19.30
CA ARG A 152 -16.99 8.49 -17.83
C ARG A 152 -17.41 7.16 -17.18
N LEU A 153 -17.92 6.20 -17.95
CA LEU A 153 -18.34 4.89 -17.46
C LEU A 153 -17.20 3.86 -17.48
N ILE A 154 -16.24 4.06 -18.38
CA ILE A 154 -15.13 3.14 -18.62
C ILE A 154 -13.90 3.53 -17.80
N GLU A 155 -13.66 4.83 -17.61
CA GLU A 155 -12.62 5.40 -16.75
C GLU A 155 -13.01 5.33 -15.25
#